data_AF-A0A0N9XUX0-F1
#
_entry.id   AF-A0A0N9XUX0-F1
#
_cell.length_a   1.000
_cell.length_b   1.000
_cell.length_c   1.000
_cell.angle_alpha   90.00
_cell.angle_beta   90.00
_cell.angle_gamma   90.00
#
_symmetry.space_group_name_H-M   'P 1'
#
loop_
_entity.id
_entity.type
_entity.pdbx_description
1 polymer ?
#
loop_
_entity_poly.entity_id
_entity_poly.type
_entity_poly.pdbx_seq_one_letter_code
_entity_poly.pdbx_strand_id
1 'polypeptide(L)'
;MGRLEVLFDEVAELVGQRNAIDGRLVEIVAELDRDELCGATGARSIAALVAWKTGIAPRNAETVVAVARRLEQFPRCVRRGCVRGGCRWIRSG
;
A
#
# COMPACT_ATOMS: atom_id res chain seq x y z
N MET A 1 -30.62 0.87 -12.68
CA MET A 1 -29.39 0.55 -11.96
C MET A 1 -29.39 -0.94 -11.63
N GLY A 2 -28.50 -1.73 -12.21
CA GLY A 2 -28.44 -3.19 -12.05
C GLY A 2 -27.66 -3.63 -10.80
N ARG A 3 -27.86 -4.86 -10.33
CA ARG A 3 -27.10 -5.44 -9.18
C ARG A 3 -25.58 -5.41 -9.39
N LEU A 4 -25.12 -5.50 -10.64
CA LEU A 4 -23.71 -5.43 -11.02
C LEU A 4 -23.09 -4.05 -10.74
N GLU A 5 -23.79 -2.98 -11.09
CA GLU A 5 -23.32 -1.60 -10.90
C GLU A 5 -23.12 -1.29 -9.42
N VAL A 6 -24.05 -1.74 -8.57
CA VAL A 6 -23.94 -1.59 -7.11
C VAL A 6 -22.73 -2.34 -6.56
N LEU A 7 -22.46 -3.56 -7.04
CA LEU A 7 -21.28 -4.32 -6.62
C LEU A 7 -19.98 -3.67 -7.09
N PHE A 8 -19.94 -3.07 -8.29
CA PHE A 8 -18.77 -2.33 -8.77
C PHE A 8 -18.52 -1.05 -7.98
N ASP A 9 -19.57 -0.35 -7.56
CA ASP A 9 -19.43 0.80 -6.66
C ASP A 9 -18.84 0.39 -5.31
N GLU A 10 -19.31 -0.74 -4.74
CA GLU A 10 -18.77 -1.28 -3.49
C GLU A 10 -17.30 -1.69 -3.63
N VAL A 11 -16.94 -2.37 -4.72
CA VAL A 11 -15.54 -2.73 -5.02
C VAL A 11 -14.68 -1.47 -5.18
N ALA A 12 -15.20 -0.43 -5.86
CA ALA A 12 -14.46 0.82 -6.04
C ALA A 12 -14.15 1.52 -4.72
N GLU A 13 -15.08 1.46 -3.76
CA GLU A 13 -14.90 1.99 -2.42
C GLU A 13 -13.87 1.18 -1.63
N LEU A 14 -14.03 -0.15 -1.58
CA LEU A 14 -13.11 -1.04 -0.87
C LEU A 14 -11.67 -0.95 -1.40
N VAL A 15 -11.49 -0.85 -2.72
CA VAL A 15 -10.15 -0.66 -3.31
C VAL A 15 -9.61 0.73 -2.99
N GLY A 16 -10.46 1.76 -2.92
CA GLY A 16 -10.06 3.09 -2.45
C GLY A 16 -9.49 3.05 -1.04
N GLN A 17 -10.16 2.34 -0.14
CA GLN A 17 -9.71 2.12 1.24
C GLN A 17 -8.40 1.32 1.27
N ARG A 18 -8.30 0.24 0.50
CA ARG A 18 -7.07 -0.57 0.41
C ARG A 18 -5.88 0.26 -0.06
N ASN A 19 -6.06 1.10 -1.07
CA ASN A 19 -5.00 1.96 -1.59
C ASN A 19 -4.54 3.00 -0.56
N ALA A 20 -5.45 3.53 0.26
CA ALA A 20 -5.09 4.44 1.35
C ALA A 20 -4.27 3.72 2.43
N ILE A 21 -4.67 2.50 2.80
CA ILE A 21 -3.93 1.64 3.73
C ILE A 21 -2.54 1.30 3.18
N ASP A 22 -2.47 0.87 1.91
CA ASP A 22 -1.21 0.54 1.24
C ASP A 22 -0.28 1.77 1.19
N GLY A 23 -0.81 2.96 0.90
CA GLY A 23 -0.05 4.21 0.93
C GLY A 23 0.57 4.48 2.30
N ARG A 24 -0.21 4.36 3.37
CA ARG A 24 0.32 4.55 4.73
C ARG A 24 1.30 3.45 5.13
N LEU A 25 1.08 2.21 4.71
CA LEU A 25 2.00 1.11 4.97
C LEU A 25 3.37 1.39 4.35
N VAL A 26 3.41 1.86 3.09
CA VAL A 26 4.66 2.21 2.42
C VAL A 26 5.41 3.32 3.16
N GLU A 27 4.71 4.32 3.71
CA GLU A 27 5.35 5.37 4.54
C GLU A 27 6.00 4.79 5.82
N ILE A 28 5.29 3.92 6.55
CA ILE A 28 5.82 3.24 7.74
C ILE A 28 7.06 2.42 7.37
N VAL A 29 6.97 1.69 6.26
CA VAL A 29 8.07 0.83 5.79
C VAL A 29 9.27 1.66 5.38
N ALA A 30 9.09 2.84 4.79
CA ALA A 30 10.19 3.74 4.46
C ALA A 30 10.89 4.26 5.72
N GLU A 31 10.13 4.59 6.78
CA GLU A 31 10.70 4.98 8.08
C GLU A 31 11.48 3.82 8.72
N LEU A 32 10.92 2.60 8.70
CA LEU A 32 11.59 1.40 9.20
C LEU A 32 12.91 1.08 8.44
N ASP A 33 12.95 1.29 7.13
CA ASP A 33 14.14 1.06 6.29
C ASP A 33 15.19 2.16 6.49
N ARG A 34 14.78 3.43 6.59
CA ARG A 34 15.69 4.56 6.84
C ARG A 34 16.36 4.49 8.20
N ASP A 35 15.60 4.18 9.24
CA ASP A 35 16.09 4.17 10.62
C ASP A 35 16.71 2.81 11.00
N GLU A 36 16.86 1.90 10.03
CA GLU A 36 17.45 0.55 10.17
C GLU A 36 16.82 -0.31 11.29
N LEU A 37 15.54 -0.06 11.60
CA LEU A 37 14.83 -0.64 12.76
C LEU A 37 14.52 -2.13 12.61
N CYS A 38 14.67 -2.69 11.41
CA CYS A 38 14.47 -4.12 11.16
C CYS A 38 15.39 -5.01 12.01
N GLY A 39 16.59 -4.53 12.36
CA GLY A 39 17.52 -5.27 13.21
C GLY A 39 16.97 -5.55 14.61
N ALA A 40 16.17 -4.63 15.16
CA ALA A 40 15.58 -4.75 16.49
C ALA A 40 14.49 -5.83 16.59
N THR A 41 13.93 -6.28 15.46
CA THR A 41 12.84 -7.25 15.44
C THR A 41 13.30 -8.69 15.19
N GLY A 42 14.60 -8.92 14.93
CA GLY A 42 15.14 -10.23 14.55
C GLY A 42 14.72 -10.71 13.16
N ALA A 43 14.17 -9.83 12.31
CA ALA A 43 13.78 -10.19 10.96
C ALA A 43 14.99 -10.15 10.02
N ARG A 44 15.09 -11.16 9.13
CA ARG A 44 16.22 -11.30 8.19
C ARG A 44 16.26 -10.23 7.09
N SER A 45 15.14 -9.53 6.87
CA SER A 45 15.01 -8.43 5.92
C SER A 45 13.73 -7.64 6.20
N ILE A 46 13.66 -6.39 5.72
CA ILE A 46 12.47 -5.55 5.83
C ILE A 46 11.27 -6.21 5.14
N ALA A 47 11.45 -6.83 3.97
CA ALA A 47 10.37 -7.52 3.27
C ALA A 47 9.81 -8.70 4.09
N ALA A 48 10.69 -9.45 4.78
CA ALA A 48 10.27 -10.53 5.67
C ALA A 48 9.53 -9.97 6.91
N LEU A 49 9.99 -8.85 7.46
CA LEU A 49 9.31 -8.14 8.56
C LEU A 49 7.90 -7.70 8.15
N VAL A 50 7.76 -7.06 6.98
CA VAL A 50 6.49 -6.59 6.46
C VAL A 50 5.54 -7.76 6.23
N ALA A 51 5.98 -8.82 5.53
CA ALA A 51 5.17 -10.00 5.29
C ALA A 51 4.66 -10.63 6.60
N TRP A 52 5.52 -10.72 7.61
CA TRP A 52 5.15 -11.23 8.94
C TRP A 52 4.14 -10.34 9.65
N LYS A 53 4.38 -9.01 9.70
CA LYS A 53 3.55 -8.10 10.49
C LYS A 53 2.21 -7.77 9.86
N THR A 54 2.11 -7.81 8.53
CA THR A 54 0.89 -7.44 7.81
C THR A 54 0.15 -8.64 7.23
N GLY A 55 0.75 -9.83 7.22
CA GLY A 55 0.16 -11.05 6.66
C GLY A 55 0.06 -11.04 5.13
N ILE A 56 0.64 -10.06 4.44
CA ILE A 56 0.65 -10.02 2.97
C ILE A 56 1.64 -11.04 2.40
N ALA A 57 1.32 -11.56 1.21
CA ALA A 57 2.19 -12.50 0.52
C ALA A 57 3.61 -11.91 0.31
N PRO A 58 4.69 -12.72 0.37
CA PRO A 58 6.06 -12.24 0.26
C PRO A 58 6.32 -11.35 -0.97
N ARG A 59 5.79 -11.75 -2.15
CA ARG A 59 5.90 -10.96 -3.39
C ARG A 59 5.29 -9.56 -3.27
N ASN A 60 4.20 -9.41 -2.51
CA ASN A 60 3.55 -8.13 -2.29
C ASN A 60 4.36 -7.30 -1.29
N ALA A 61 4.92 -7.93 -0.26
CA ALA A 61 5.82 -7.26 0.68
C ALA A 61 7.08 -6.72 -0.01
N GLU A 62 7.67 -7.47 -0.94
CA GLU A 62 8.79 -7.00 -1.78
C GLU A 62 8.39 -5.76 -2.59
N THR A 63 7.18 -5.74 -3.14
CA THR A 63 6.66 -4.58 -3.86
C THR A 63 6.50 -3.36 -2.95
N VAL A 64 5.91 -3.54 -1.75
CA VAL A 64 5.77 -2.47 -0.75
C VAL A 64 7.13 -1.88 -0.39
N VAL A 65 8.13 -2.72 -0.11
CA VAL A 65 9.50 -2.29 0.20
C VAL A 65 10.17 -1.57 -0.97
N ALA A 66 10.00 -2.08 -2.19
CA ALA A 66 10.54 -1.46 -3.39
C ALA A 66 9.94 -0.06 -3.63
N VAL A 67 8.64 0.11 -3.37
CA VAL A 67 7.99 1.43 -3.43
C VAL A 67 8.50 2.32 -2.29
N ALA A 68 8.61 1.80 -1.06
CA ALA A 68 9.09 2.54 0.11
C ALA A 68 10.47 3.15 -0.12
N ARG A 69 11.42 2.38 -0.66
CA ARG A 69 12.77 2.84 -1.02
C ARG A 69 12.80 3.92 -2.11
N ARG A 70 11.78 3.94 -2.97
CA ARG A 70 11.63 4.94 -4.04
C ARG A 70 10.84 6.16 -3.58
N LEU A 71 10.13 6.10 -2.45
CA LEU A 71 9.39 7.25 -1.90
C LEU A 71 10.31 8.46 -1.68
N GLU A 72 11.53 8.23 -1.20
CA GLU A 72 12.51 9.28 -0.94
C GLU A 72 12.95 9.99 -2.22
N GLN A 73 12.90 9.29 -3.35
CA GLN A 73 13.27 9.82 -4.67
C GLN A 73 12.12 10.61 -5.32
N PHE A 74 10.87 10.40 -4.88
CA PHE A 74 9.68 11.01 -5.50
C PHE A 74 8.62 11.47 -4.48
N PRO A 75 8.93 12.45 -3.60
CA PRO A 75 8.04 12.90 -2.53
C PRO A 75 6.72 13.54 -3.00
N ARG A 76 6.58 13.82 -4.31
CA ARG A 76 5.38 14.39 -4.94
C ARG A 76 4.37 13.34 -5.40
N CYS A 77 4.81 12.14 -5.78
CA CYS A 77 3.93 11.08 -6.29
C CYS A 77 3.00 10.51 -5.19
N VAL A 78 3.35 10.77 -3.93
CA VAL A 78 2.78 10.10 -2.75
C VAL A 78 1.92 11.07 -1.93
N ARG A 79 2.22 12.38 -2.03
CA ARG A 79 1.67 13.45 -1.19
C ARG A 79 0.16 13.64 -1.30
N ARG A 80 -0.55 13.06 -2.29
CA ARG A 80 -2.00 13.34 -2.48
C ARG A 80 -2.72 12.45 -3.50
N GLY A 81 -2.42 11.15 -3.53
CA GLY A 81 -2.67 10.34 -4.73
C GLY A 81 -3.85 9.37 -4.75
N CYS A 82 -4.67 9.16 -3.71
CA CYS A 82 -5.93 8.37 -3.80
C CYS A 82 -6.64 8.29 -2.43
N VAL A 83 -7.18 9.40 -1.91
CA VAL A 83 -7.87 9.36 -0.60
C VAL A 83 -9.30 9.92 -0.66
N ARG A 84 -9.73 10.54 -1.77
CA ARG A 84 -11.06 11.18 -1.84
C ARG A 84 -11.83 11.01 -3.15
N GLY A 85 -11.27 10.30 -4.12
CA GLY A 85 -11.98 9.93 -5.34
C GLY A 85 -11.84 8.45 -5.51
N GLY A 86 -12.83 7.67 -5.03
CA GLY A 86 -12.84 6.21 -5.17
C GLY A 86 -12.46 5.79 -6.58
N CYS A 87 -11.79 4.64 -6.70
CA CYS A 87 -11.13 4.15 -7.91
C CYS A 87 -11.99 4.31 -9.17
N ARG A 88 -11.88 5.48 -9.83
CA ARG A 88 -12.80 5.88 -10.90
C ARG A 88 -12.74 4.92 -12.08
N TRP A 89 -11.59 4.28 -12.29
CA TRP A 89 -11.41 3.25 -13.29
C TRP A 89 -12.24 1.98 -13.05
N ILE A 90 -12.53 1.62 -11.79
CA ILE A 90 -13.36 0.45 -11.46
C ILE A 90 -14.83 0.66 -11.87
N ARG A 91 -15.29 1.91 -11.90
CA ARG A 91 -16.64 2.27 -12.38
C ARG A 91 -16.75 2.45 -13.90
N SER A 92 -15.63 2.38 -14.63
CA SER A 92 -15.56 2.71 -16.07
C SER A 92 -15.32 1.49 -16.96
N GLY A 93 -15.40 0.27 -16.40
CA GLY A 93 -15.15 -1.00 -17.09
C GLY A 93 -16.43 -1.75 -17.45
#